data_AF-A0A7C5WQW4-F1
#
_entry.id   AF-A0A7C5WQW4-F1
#
_cell.length_a   1.000
_cell.length_b   1.000
_cell.length_c   1.000
_cell.angle_alpha   90.00
_cell.angle_beta   90.00
_cell.angle_gamma   90.00
#
_symmetry.space_group_name_H-M   'P 1'
#
loop_
_entity.id
_entity.type
_entity.pdbx_description
1 polymer ?
#
loop_
_entity_poly.entity_id
_entity_poly.type
_entity_poly.pdbx_seq_one_letter_code
_entity_poly.pdbx_strand_id
1 'polypeptide(L)'
;GKYTASAICSFAYNQKIAVVDTNISRVLRRYFALTSEKHVWEKGFEFLNEHNPREHNLALMDLGALLCTPTKPKCEICPLYIGCKGAKAPHLYTKKKSVVYENIELHLGLFVKEGKIALIRSTEGLYKNLLTLPTTIPNEQMYISSFHHSYTRYKIKVNLYRLTTLPSQQEFTMIPLESISTAPISSLTKKALTNLS
;
A
#
# COMPACT_ATOMS: atom_id res chain seq x y z
N GLY A 1 -3.12 -14.82 6.19
CA GLY A 1 -2.83 -15.36 4.84
C GLY A 1 -1.55 -16.20 4.87
N LYS A 2 -1.23 -16.89 3.76
CA LYS A 2 -0.12 -17.88 3.71
C LYS A 2 1.22 -17.33 4.16
N TYR A 3 1.63 -16.16 3.63
CA TYR A 3 2.86 -15.48 4.05
C TYR A 3 2.91 -15.25 5.57
N THR A 4 1.88 -14.61 6.13
CA THR A 4 1.85 -14.27 7.57
C THR A 4 1.95 -15.52 8.44
N ALA A 5 1.22 -16.59 8.09
CA ALA A 5 1.29 -17.85 8.82
C ALA A 5 2.70 -18.45 8.76
N SER A 6 3.30 -18.57 7.57
CA SER A 6 4.67 -19.08 7.42
C SER A 6 5.71 -18.20 8.14
N ALA A 7 5.53 -16.88 8.11
CA ALA A 7 6.44 -15.93 8.75
C ALA A 7 6.39 -16.07 10.28
N ILE A 8 5.21 -16.20 10.88
CA ILE A 8 5.08 -16.46 12.32
C ILE A 8 5.73 -17.80 12.68
N CYS A 9 5.40 -18.87 11.96
CA CYS A 9 5.96 -20.21 12.17
C CYS A 9 7.50 -20.22 12.08
N SER A 10 8.08 -19.59 11.06
CA SER A 10 9.54 -19.56 10.89
C SER A 10 10.21 -18.55 11.84
N PHE A 11 9.79 -17.29 11.82
CA PHE A 11 10.47 -16.21 12.53
C PHE A 11 10.24 -16.19 14.03
N ALA A 12 9.11 -16.67 14.54
CA ALA A 12 8.89 -16.75 15.99
C ALA A 12 9.26 -18.13 16.53
N TYR A 13 8.84 -19.19 15.83
CA TYR A 13 8.93 -20.57 16.33
C TYR A 13 10.02 -21.43 15.68
N ASN A 14 10.83 -20.88 14.77
CA ASN A 14 11.92 -21.58 14.08
C ASN A 14 11.47 -22.86 13.35
N GLN A 15 10.20 -22.91 12.91
CA GLN A 15 9.70 -24.06 12.18
C GLN A 15 10.35 -24.13 10.80
N LYS A 16 10.55 -25.36 10.31
CA LYS A 16 11.09 -25.69 8.98
C LYS A 16 10.06 -25.41 7.88
N ILE A 17 9.72 -24.14 7.70
CA ILE A 17 8.77 -23.68 6.70
C ILE A 17 9.39 -22.55 5.88
N ALA A 18 9.24 -22.64 4.56
CA ALA A 18 9.67 -21.57 3.67
C ALA A 18 8.77 -20.34 3.88
N VAL A 19 9.36 -19.16 3.87
CA VAL A 19 8.64 -17.89 3.84
C VAL A 19 8.79 -17.28 2.47
N VAL A 20 7.69 -16.93 1.82
CA VAL A 20 7.72 -16.31 0.49
C VAL A 20 6.90 -15.02 0.52
N ASP A 21 7.62 -13.90 0.62
CA ASP A 21 7.09 -12.56 0.36
C ASP A 21 7.42 -12.11 -1.08
N THR A 22 7.16 -10.85 -1.42
CA THR A 22 7.47 -10.33 -2.76
C THR A 22 8.98 -10.28 -3.06
N ASN A 23 9.83 -10.14 -2.03
CA ASN A 23 11.28 -10.11 -2.18
C ASN A 23 11.84 -11.50 -2.42
N ILE A 24 11.51 -12.46 -1.54
CA ILE A 24 11.94 -13.85 -1.64
C ILE A 24 11.37 -14.47 -2.92
N SER A 25 10.11 -14.18 -3.27
CA SER A 25 9.52 -14.63 -4.55
C SER A 25 10.38 -14.22 -5.75
N ARG A 26 10.82 -12.96 -5.80
CA ARG A 26 11.69 -12.46 -6.88
C ARG A 26 13.05 -13.14 -6.88
N VAL A 27 13.67 -13.35 -5.71
CA VAL A 27 14.93 -14.08 -5.58
C VAL A 27 14.79 -15.50 -6.13
N LEU A 28 13.80 -16.25 -5.66
CA LEU A 28 13.54 -17.63 -6.09
C LEU A 28 13.24 -17.71 -7.58
N ARG A 29 12.42 -16.80 -8.11
CA ARG A 29 12.13 -16.74 -9.54
C ARG A 29 13.37 -16.52 -10.39
N ARG A 30 14.27 -15.62 -9.99
CA ARG A 30 15.53 -15.39 -10.71
C ARG A 30 16.48 -16.58 -10.55
N TYR A 31 16.62 -17.10 -9.34
CA TYR A 31 17.52 -18.22 -9.04
C TYR A 31 17.15 -19.46 -9.87
N PHE A 32 15.86 -19.79 -9.94
CA PHE A 32 15.34 -20.95 -10.66
C PHE A 32 14.89 -20.64 -12.10
N ALA A 33 15.06 -19.41 -12.60
CA ALA A 33 14.61 -18.97 -13.92
C ALA A 33 13.10 -19.20 -14.19
N LEU A 34 12.24 -18.87 -13.22
CA LEU A 34 10.78 -19.03 -13.29
C LEU A 34 10.09 -17.80 -13.91
N THR A 35 9.41 -18.00 -15.03
CA THR A 35 8.62 -16.97 -15.71
C THR A 35 7.26 -16.70 -15.04
N SER A 36 6.75 -17.65 -14.26
CA SER A 36 5.47 -17.55 -13.53
C SER A 36 5.64 -17.70 -12.02
N GLU A 37 4.60 -17.31 -11.26
CA GLU A 37 4.58 -17.42 -9.79
C GLU A 37 4.06 -18.78 -9.29
N LYS A 38 3.55 -19.63 -10.20
CA LYS A 38 2.83 -20.88 -9.87
C LYS A 38 3.64 -21.82 -8.97
N HIS A 39 4.95 -21.91 -9.20
CA HIS A 39 5.85 -22.86 -8.53
C HIS A 39 6.78 -22.21 -7.50
N VAL A 40 6.60 -20.93 -7.18
CA VAL A 40 7.54 -20.22 -6.28
C VAL A 40 7.53 -20.79 -4.88
N TRP A 41 6.35 -21.16 -4.36
CA TRP A 41 6.25 -21.78 -3.03
C TRP A 41 6.90 -23.16 -2.98
N GLU A 42 6.68 -23.97 -4.01
CA GLU A 42 7.31 -25.29 -4.15
C GLU A 42 8.84 -25.16 -4.16
N LYS A 43 9.38 -24.23 -4.97
CA LYS A 43 10.81 -23.93 -4.98
C LYS A 43 11.32 -23.31 -3.68
N GLY A 44 10.48 -22.58 -2.94
CA GLY A 44 10.82 -22.09 -1.60
C GLY A 44 11.06 -23.24 -0.62
N PHE A 45 10.23 -24.28 -0.65
CA PHE A 45 10.42 -25.47 0.19
C PHE A 45 11.65 -26.29 -0.24
N GLU A 46 11.85 -26.49 -1.55
CA GLU A 46 13.03 -27.18 -2.08
C GLU A 46 14.35 -26.47 -1.73
N PHE A 47 14.33 -25.13 -1.67
CA PHE A 47 15.52 -24.33 -1.42
C PHE A 47 15.82 -24.11 0.08
N LEU A 48 14.87 -24.42 0.95
CA LEU A 48 14.96 -24.14 2.39
C LEU A 48 16.13 -24.90 3.03
N ASN A 49 16.98 -24.18 3.76
CA ASN A 49 17.91 -24.81 4.67
C ASN A 49 17.18 -25.25 5.94
N GLU A 50 16.86 -26.54 6.05
CA GLU A 50 16.15 -27.09 7.21
C GLU A 50 16.93 -27.03 8.53
N HIS A 51 18.25 -26.90 8.49
CA HIS A 51 19.07 -26.80 9.71
C HIS A 51 18.98 -25.42 10.35
N ASN A 52 18.83 -24.36 9.53
CA ASN A 52 18.73 -22.97 9.98
C ASN A 52 17.63 -22.24 9.19
N PRO A 53 16.35 -22.65 9.33
CA PRO A 53 15.28 -22.21 8.44
C PRO A 53 14.93 -20.73 8.64
N ARG A 54 15.01 -20.23 9.89
CA ARG A 54 14.77 -18.82 10.21
C ARG A 54 15.83 -17.92 9.56
N GLU A 55 17.10 -18.22 9.80
CA GLU A 55 18.24 -17.47 9.28
C GLU A 55 18.24 -17.51 7.76
N HIS A 56 17.92 -18.66 7.16
CA HIS A 56 17.76 -18.79 5.72
C HIS A 56 16.68 -17.86 5.18
N ASN A 57 15.47 -17.88 5.76
CA ASN A 57 14.37 -17.05 5.30
C ASN A 57 14.66 -15.54 5.47
N LEU A 58 15.26 -15.15 6.60
CA LEU A 58 15.67 -13.76 6.86
C LEU A 58 16.78 -13.33 5.89
N ALA A 59 17.79 -14.15 5.67
CA ALA A 59 18.86 -13.88 4.71
C ALA A 59 18.31 -13.72 3.27
N LEU A 60 17.33 -14.54 2.88
CA LEU A 60 16.67 -14.38 1.58
C LEU A 60 15.84 -13.10 1.48
N MET A 61 15.17 -12.70 2.57
CA MET A 61 14.44 -11.44 2.65
C MET A 61 15.38 -10.26 2.45
N ASP A 62 16.49 -10.22 3.19
CA ASP A 62 17.51 -9.17 3.12
C ASP A 62 18.20 -9.16 1.75
N LEU A 63 18.56 -10.33 1.23
CA LEU A 63 19.13 -10.47 -0.11
C LEU A 63 18.19 -9.86 -1.17
N GLY A 64 16.91 -10.17 -1.08
CA GLY A 64 15.88 -9.62 -1.96
C GLY A 64 15.76 -8.10 -1.86
N ALA A 65 15.85 -7.56 -0.64
CA ALA A 65 15.73 -6.13 -0.39
C ALA A 65 16.98 -5.34 -0.83
N LEU A 66 18.18 -5.86 -0.59
CA LEU A 66 19.43 -5.11 -0.70
C LEU A 66 20.19 -5.33 -2.02
N LEU A 67 20.19 -6.56 -2.55
CA LEU A 67 21.00 -6.93 -3.72
C LEU A 67 20.14 -7.34 -4.92
N CYS A 68 19.19 -8.25 -4.72
CA CYS A 68 18.33 -8.78 -5.76
C CYS A 68 17.10 -7.89 -5.94
N THR A 69 17.30 -6.58 -6.14
CA THR A 69 16.24 -5.57 -6.23
C THR A 69 15.39 -5.69 -7.51
N PRO A 70 14.16 -5.13 -7.55
CA PRO A 70 13.31 -5.18 -8.74
C PRO A 70 13.97 -4.57 -9.97
N THR A 71 14.65 -3.43 -9.79
CA THR A 71 15.36 -2.68 -10.83
C THR A 71 16.86 -2.64 -10.51
N LYS A 72 17.71 -2.86 -11.52
CA LYS A 72 19.18 -2.85 -11.41
C LYS A 72 19.72 -3.71 -10.24
N PRO A 73 19.45 -5.03 -10.22
CA PRO A 73 19.99 -5.91 -9.18
C PRO A 73 21.52 -5.96 -9.23
N LYS A 74 22.15 -6.03 -8.06
CA LYS A 74 23.61 -6.09 -7.91
C LYS A 74 24.10 -7.54 -8.01
N CYS A 75 23.92 -8.15 -9.19
CA CYS A 75 24.20 -9.57 -9.41
C CYS A 75 25.66 -9.94 -9.17
N GLU A 76 26.61 -9.07 -9.51
CA GLU A 76 28.06 -9.33 -9.42
C GLU A 76 28.55 -9.57 -7.99
N ILE A 77 27.89 -8.97 -6.99
CA ILE A 77 28.20 -9.16 -5.56
C ILE A 77 27.18 -10.05 -4.85
N CYS A 78 26.24 -10.64 -5.59
CA CYS A 78 25.21 -11.49 -5.01
C CYS A 78 25.85 -12.83 -4.60
N PRO A 79 25.69 -13.28 -3.34
CA PRO A 79 26.25 -14.56 -2.89
C PRO A 79 25.68 -15.77 -3.64
N LEU A 80 24.49 -15.63 -4.26
CA LEU A 80 23.87 -16.69 -5.06
C LEU A 80 24.24 -16.63 -6.56
N TYR A 81 25.13 -15.73 -6.98
CA TYR A 81 25.42 -15.47 -8.40
C TYR A 81 25.76 -16.75 -9.18
N ILE A 82 26.66 -17.58 -8.64
CA ILE A 82 27.17 -18.80 -9.30
C ILE A 82 26.03 -19.79 -9.60
N GLY A 83 25.06 -19.95 -8.70
CA GLY A 83 23.94 -20.88 -8.86
C GLY A 83 22.70 -20.27 -9.52
N CYS A 84 22.67 -18.96 -9.73
CA CYS A 84 21.47 -18.24 -10.17
C CYS A 84 21.28 -18.31 -11.69
N LYS A 85 20.34 -19.13 -12.14
CA LYS A 85 20.06 -19.35 -13.58
C LYS A 85 19.63 -18.08 -14.30
N GLY A 86 18.98 -17.15 -13.61
CA GLY A 86 18.51 -15.88 -14.16
C GLY A 86 19.47 -14.71 -14.01
N ALA A 87 20.70 -14.90 -13.51
CA ALA A 87 21.63 -13.80 -13.22
C ALA A 87 21.99 -12.95 -14.44
N LYS A 88 22.07 -13.55 -15.64
CA LYS A 88 22.41 -12.85 -16.90
C LYS A 88 21.24 -12.02 -17.46
N ALA A 89 20.00 -12.38 -17.13
CA ALA A 89 18.81 -11.72 -17.64
C ALA A 89 17.70 -11.60 -16.57
N PRO A 90 17.96 -10.93 -15.43
CA PRO A 90 17.05 -10.94 -14.27
C PRO A 90 15.70 -10.26 -14.53
N HIS A 91 15.64 -9.40 -15.55
CA HIS A 91 14.43 -8.70 -15.97
C HIS A 91 13.37 -9.65 -16.56
N LEU A 92 13.78 -10.76 -17.18
CA LEU A 92 12.86 -11.76 -17.74
C LEU A 92 12.02 -12.47 -16.66
N TYR A 93 12.54 -12.55 -15.44
CA TYR A 93 11.90 -13.23 -14.31
C TYR A 93 11.21 -12.26 -13.35
N THR A 94 11.08 -10.99 -13.74
CA THR A 94 10.42 -9.94 -12.95
C THR A 94 9.29 -9.35 -13.78
N LYS A 95 8.10 -9.96 -13.72
CA LYS A 95 6.95 -9.41 -14.45
C LYS A 95 6.39 -8.22 -13.69
N LYS A 96 6.53 -7.01 -14.26
CA LYS A 96 5.82 -5.83 -13.77
C LYS A 96 4.35 -6.01 -14.15
N LYS A 97 3.47 -6.25 -13.16
CA LYS A 97 2.03 -6.24 -13.41
C LYS A 97 1.65 -4.81 -13.77
N SER A 98 1.10 -4.58 -14.96
CA SER A 98 0.53 -3.29 -15.30
C SER A 98 -0.66 -3.06 -14.36
N VAL A 99 -0.62 -1.93 -13.66
CA VAL A 99 -1.74 -1.49 -12.83
C VAL A 99 -2.64 -0.66 -13.73
N VAL A 100 -3.87 -1.12 -13.94
CA VAL A 100 -4.92 -0.30 -14.55
C VAL A 100 -5.51 0.55 -13.44
N TYR A 101 -5.43 1.86 -13.59
CA TYR A 101 -5.99 2.81 -12.64
C TYR A 101 -7.41 3.20 -13.06
N GLU A 102 -8.28 3.32 -12.08
CA GLU A 102 -9.58 3.95 -12.23
C GLU A 102 -9.46 5.43 -11.82
N ASN A 103 -9.88 6.33 -12.70
CA ASN A 103 -9.88 7.76 -12.43
C ASN A 103 -11.19 8.14 -11.74
N ILE A 104 -11.11 8.76 -10.58
CA ILE A 104 -12.26 9.21 -9.78
C ILE A 104 -12.12 10.71 -9.57
N GLU A 105 -13.21 11.45 -9.79
CA GLU A 105 -13.31 12.85 -9.41
C GLU A 105 -14.27 12.99 -8.21
N LEU A 106 -13.80 13.62 -7.14
CA LEU A 106 -14.56 13.84 -5.92
C LEU A 106 -14.74 15.34 -5.67
N HIS A 107 -15.95 15.72 -5.28
CA HIS A 107 -16.28 17.07 -4.85
C HIS A 107 -16.60 17.03 -3.35
N LEU A 108 -15.74 17.64 -2.54
CA LEU A 108 -15.82 17.57 -1.08
C LEU A 108 -16.07 18.96 -0.49
N GLY A 109 -16.95 19.00 0.51
CA GLY A 109 -17.34 20.21 1.21
C GLY A 109 -16.60 20.38 2.53
N LEU A 110 -16.17 21.62 2.80
CA LEU A 110 -15.58 22.04 4.06
C LEU A 110 -16.56 22.93 4.80
N PHE A 111 -17.07 22.46 5.93
CA PHE A 111 -17.90 23.24 6.84
C PHE A 111 -17.18 23.39 8.18
N VAL A 112 -16.89 24.62 8.57
CA VAL A 112 -16.27 24.96 9.86
C VAL A 112 -17.16 25.95 10.59
N LYS A 113 -17.52 25.63 11.84
CA LYS A 113 -18.29 26.51 12.72
C LYS A 113 -17.73 26.42 14.13
N GLU A 114 -17.49 27.58 14.76
CA GLU A 114 -17.00 27.66 16.15
C GLU A 114 -15.73 26.82 16.39
N GLY A 115 -14.79 26.85 15.45
CA GLY A 115 -13.53 26.08 15.53
C GLY A 115 -13.69 24.56 15.38
N LYS A 116 -14.89 24.07 15.03
CA LYS A 116 -15.16 22.65 14.77
C LYS A 116 -15.45 22.42 13.29
N ILE A 117 -14.96 21.31 12.76
CA ILE A 117 -15.21 20.85 11.40
C ILE A 117 -16.26 19.75 11.38
N ALA A 118 -17.18 19.80 10.42
CA ALA A 118 -18.15 18.74 10.20
C ALA A 118 -17.57 17.64 9.32
N LEU A 119 -17.66 16.39 9.79
CA LEU A 119 -17.23 15.20 9.07
C LEU A 119 -18.35 14.17 9.07
N ILE A 120 -18.34 13.28 8.08
CA ILE A 120 -19.24 12.13 8.00
C ILE A 120 -18.47 10.83 8.22
N ARG A 121 -19.09 9.83 8.84
CA ARG A 121 -18.49 8.50 8.97
C ARG A 121 -18.75 7.72 7.68
N SER A 122 -17.69 7.33 6.99
CA SER A 122 -17.81 6.48 5.81
C SER A 122 -18.26 5.08 6.22
N THR A 123 -19.30 4.56 5.57
CA THR A 123 -19.90 3.24 5.86
C THR A 123 -19.40 2.14 4.91
N GLU A 124 -18.78 2.53 3.80
CA GLU A 124 -18.37 1.64 2.72
C GLU A 124 -17.10 2.12 2.01
N GLY A 125 -16.59 1.28 1.11
CA GLY A 125 -15.42 1.61 0.29
C GLY A 125 -14.12 1.76 1.08
N LEU A 126 -13.20 2.56 0.53
CA LEU A 126 -11.81 2.65 0.99
C LEU A 126 -11.65 3.22 2.41
N TYR A 127 -12.58 4.06 2.82
CA TYR A 127 -12.52 4.77 4.11
C TYR A 127 -13.54 4.26 5.11
N LYS A 128 -14.10 3.06 4.90
CA LYS A 128 -15.06 2.47 5.83
C LYS A 128 -14.58 2.58 7.27
N ASN A 129 -15.46 3.09 8.13
CA ASN A 129 -15.25 3.42 9.55
C ASN A 129 -14.37 4.64 9.87
N LEU A 130 -13.80 5.32 8.87
CA LEU A 130 -13.09 6.58 9.08
C LEU A 130 -14.01 7.78 8.86
N LEU A 131 -13.63 8.91 9.45
CA LEU A 131 -14.27 10.20 9.22
C LEU A 131 -13.74 10.83 7.93
N THR A 132 -14.64 11.33 7.09
CA THR A 132 -14.34 11.99 5.82
C THR A 132 -15.06 13.32 5.69
N LEU A 133 -14.59 14.18 4.78
CA LEU A 133 -15.36 15.35 4.38
C LEU A 133 -16.64 14.88 3.66
N PRO A 134 -17.78 15.58 3.85
CA PRO A 134 -18.98 15.30 3.08
C PRO A 134 -18.76 15.56 1.59
N THR A 135 -19.42 14.76 0.76
CA THR A 135 -19.54 15.06 -0.66
C THR A 135 -20.48 16.26 -0.85
N THR A 136 -20.21 17.07 -1.87
CA THR A 136 -21.03 18.22 -2.23
C THR A 136 -21.17 18.34 -3.74
N ILE A 137 -22.14 19.14 -4.18
CA ILE A 137 -22.32 19.51 -5.57
C ILE A 137 -21.32 20.63 -5.91
N PRO A 138 -20.68 20.61 -7.10
CA PRO A 138 -19.79 21.67 -7.53
C PRO A 138 -20.45 23.06 -7.47
N ASN A 139 -19.75 24.04 -6.90
CA ASN A 139 -20.15 25.44 -6.90
C ASN A 139 -18.91 26.32 -7.07
N GLU A 140 -18.80 27.02 -8.20
CA GLU A 140 -17.62 27.83 -8.53
C GLU A 140 -17.38 28.97 -7.54
N GLN A 141 -18.45 29.59 -7.01
CA GLN A 141 -18.33 30.68 -6.03
C GLN A 141 -17.80 30.20 -4.68
N MET A 142 -18.01 28.92 -4.37
CA MET A 142 -17.57 28.29 -3.13
C MET A 142 -16.29 27.46 -3.31
N TYR A 143 -15.70 27.42 -4.51
CA TYR A 143 -14.51 26.63 -4.77
C TYR A 143 -13.31 27.16 -3.99
N ILE A 144 -12.53 26.24 -3.40
CA ILE A 144 -11.33 26.57 -2.63
C ILE A 144 -10.09 26.20 -3.43
N SER A 145 -9.91 24.90 -3.71
CA SER A 145 -8.73 24.37 -4.38
C SER A 145 -8.98 22.95 -4.88
N SER A 146 -8.03 22.40 -5.64
CA SER A 146 -8.04 20.99 -6.04
C SER A 146 -6.68 20.36 -5.86
N PHE A 147 -6.68 19.05 -5.62
CA PHE A 147 -5.46 18.28 -5.49
C PHE A 147 -5.65 16.85 -5.98
N HIS A 148 -4.54 16.21 -6.33
CA HIS A 148 -4.52 14.81 -6.74
C HIS A 148 -4.16 13.91 -5.57
N HIS A 149 -4.75 12.73 -5.52
CA HIS A 149 -4.47 11.70 -4.55
C HIS A 149 -4.52 10.32 -5.22
N SER A 150 -3.70 9.36 -4.78
CA SER A 150 -3.61 8.07 -5.47
C SER A 150 -3.50 6.91 -4.50
N TYR A 151 -4.16 5.82 -4.85
CA TYR A 151 -3.99 4.50 -4.26
C TYR A 151 -3.64 3.47 -5.32
N THR A 152 -3.32 2.25 -4.89
CA THR A 152 -2.94 1.13 -5.75
C THR A 152 -3.91 0.90 -6.93
N ARG A 153 -5.19 1.26 -6.81
CA ARG A 153 -6.20 1.10 -7.88
C ARG A 153 -6.78 2.42 -8.41
N TYR A 154 -6.59 3.52 -7.70
CA TYR A 154 -7.35 4.76 -7.93
C TYR A 154 -6.42 5.94 -8.15
N LYS A 155 -6.74 6.75 -9.16
CA LYS A 155 -6.25 8.12 -9.31
C LYS A 155 -7.41 9.06 -9.05
N ILE A 156 -7.33 9.77 -7.93
CA ILE A 156 -8.42 10.58 -7.40
C ILE A 156 -8.06 12.05 -7.59
N LYS A 157 -8.89 12.80 -8.31
CA LYS A 157 -8.87 14.27 -8.32
C LYS A 157 -9.90 14.74 -7.32
N VAL A 158 -9.49 15.57 -6.36
CA VAL A 158 -10.38 16.14 -5.34
C VAL A 158 -10.53 17.62 -5.63
N ASN A 159 -11.77 18.10 -5.64
CA ASN A 159 -12.12 19.51 -5.65
C ASN A 159 -12.76 19.86 -4.31
N LEU A 160 -12.25 20.90 -3.65
CA LEU A 160 -12.70 21.36 -2.34
C LEU A 160 -13.59 22.58 -2.48
N TYR A 161 -14.67 22.61 -1.70
CA TYR A 161 -15.64 23.71 -1.68
C TYR A 161 -15.93 24.13 -0.24
N ARG A 162 -16.15 25.41 0.00
CA ARG A 162 -16.64 25.94 1.28
C ARG A 162 -18.15 25.72 1.38
N LEU A 163 -18.62 25.16 2.49
CA LEU A 163 -20.04 25.03 2.77
C LEU A 163 -20.46 26.08 3.80
N THR A 164 -21.61 26.71 3.55
CA THR A 164 -22.26 27.65 4.49
C THR A 164 -23.35 26.98 5.31
N THR A 165 -23.89 25.85 4.85
CA THR A 165 -24.89 25.03 5.53
C THR A 165 -24.54 23.55 5.36
N LEU A 166 -25.00 22.73 6.31
CA LEU A 166 -24.88 21.27 6.22
C LEU A 166 -26.15 20.67 5.60
N PRO A 167 -26.01 19.70 4.68
CA PRO A 167 -27.16 18.93 4.16
C PRO A 167 -27.95 18.25 5.28
N SER A 168 -29.28 18.32 5.27
CA SER A 168 -30.12 17.75 6.33
C SER A 168 -30.19 16.21 6.35
N GLN A 169 -29.76 15.54 5.27
CA GLN A 169 -29.87 14.08 5.09
C GLN A 169 -28.63 13.28 5.51
N GLN A 170 -27.63 13.92 6.13
CA GLN A 170 -26.39 13.26 6.55
C GLN A 170 -26.16 13.44 8.06
N GLU A 171 -25.66 12.39 8.70
CA GLU A 171 -25.25 12.44 10.09
C GLU A 171 -23.82 12.96 10.19
N PHE A 172 -23.66 14.12 10.82
CA PHE A 172 -22.36 14.79 10.97
C PHE A 172 -21.79 14.61 12.37
N THR A 173 -20.49 14.34 12.42
CA THR A 173 -19.70 14.45 13.63
C THR A 173 -18.89 15.74 13.59
N MET A 174 -19.11 16.62 14.57
CA MET A 174 -18.34 17.87 14.72
C MET A 174 -17.06 17.59 15.50
N ILE A 175 -15.91 17.77 14.87
CA ILE A 175 -14.60 17.54 15.48
C ILE A 175 -13.89 18.90 15.70
N PRO A 176 -13.39 19.22 16.91
CA PRO A 176 -12.55 20.39 17.13
C PRO A 176 -11.30 20.38 16.25
N LEU A 177 -10.99 21.50 15.59
CA LEU A 177 -9.82 21.63 14.70
C LEU A 177 -8.50 21.33 15.43
N GLU A 178 -8.42 21.66 16.72
CA GLU A 178 -7.26 21.34 17.58
C GLU A 178 -7.02 19.84 17.77
N SER A 179 -8.09 19.03 17.76
CA SER A 179 -8.04 17.56 17.92
C SER A 179 -8.02 16.79 16.60
N ILE A 180 -8.02 17.50 15.46
CA ILE A 180 -8.17 16.86 14.15
C ILE A 180 -7.01 15.93 13.80
N SER A 181 -5.83 16.17 14.38
CA SER A 181 -4.61 15.40 14.17
C SER A 181 -4.67 13.99 14.77
N THR A 182 -5.47 13.80 15.83
CA THR A 182 -5.66 12.51 16.53
C THR A 182 -6.99 11.83 16.18
N ALA A 183 -7.89 12.53 15.50
CA ALA A 183 -9.15 11.97 15.04
C ALA A 183 -8.96 10.87 13.97
N PRO A 184 -9.86 9.87 13.90
CA PRO A 184 -9.79 8.77 12.94
C PRO A 184 -10.23 9.21 11.53
N ILE A 185 -9.57 10.22 10.97
CA ILE A 185 -9.87 10.77 9.65
C ILE A 185 -9.15 10.01 8.55
N SER A 186 -9.73 9.99 7.35
CA SER A 186 -9.06 9.42 6.18
C SER A 186 -7.78 10.20 5.81
N SER A 187 -6.81 9.53 5.17
CA SER A 187 -5.62 10.20 4.64
C SER A 187 -5.95 11.23 3.56
N LEU A 188 -7.04 11.05 2.81
CA LEU A 188 -7.57 12.03 1.87
C LEU A 188 -8.05 13.30 2.59
N THR A 189 -8.83 13.14 3.66
CA THR A 189 -9.29 14.26 4.50
C THR A 189 -8.13 14.97 5.16
N LYS A 190 -7.16 14.23 5.71
CA LYS A 190 -5.93 14.83 6.26
C LYS A 190 -5.21 15.69 5.22
N LYS A 191 -5.04 15.16 4.00
CA LYS A 191 -4.44 15.90 2.89
C LYS A 191 -5.25 17.14 2.49
N ALA A 192 -6.59 17.02 2.42
CA ALA A 192 -7.46 18.15 2.12
C ALA A 192 -7.23 19.29 3.11
N LEU A 193 -7.15 18.99 4.41
CA LEU A 193 -6.90 19.99 5.44
C LEU A 193 -5.52 20.65 5.36
N THR A 194 -4.47 19.89 5.02
CA THR A 194 -3.13 20.46 4.79
C THR A 194 -3.06 21.36 3.56
N ASN A 195 -3.95 21.21 2.58
CA ASN A 195 -4.02 22.07 1.40
C ASN A 195 -4.85 23.35 1.63
N LEU A 196 -5.37 23.57 2.84
CA LEU A 196 -6.09 24.79 3.22
C LEU A 196 -5.20 25.80 3.96
N SER A 197 -4.03 25.34 4.43
CA SER A 197 -2.99 26.16 5.08
C SER A 197 -2.09 26.86 4.07
#